data_AF-A0A4Q1K7D0-F1
#
_entry.id   AF-A0A4Q1K7D0-F1
#
_cell.length_a   1.000
_cell.length_b   1.000
_cell.length_c   1.000
_cell.angle_alpha   90.00
_cell.angle_beta   90.00
_cell.angle_gamma   90.00
#
_symmetry.space_group_name_H-M   'P 1'
#
loop_
_entity.id
_entity.type
_entity.pdbx_description
1 polymer ?
#
loop_
_entity_poly.entity_id
_entity_poly.type
_entity_poly.pdbx_seq_one_letter_code
_entity_poly.pdbx_strand_id
1 'polypeptide(L)'
;MKKIVSIFLFLLAFTFNAQAQTEAKAEVIYNAKAKSDLKDLVSVADISADSSLFNGIYKLFVTKHEQLANPAITAEEKTAITKMVTEKLIGSLSAEQYKAIADNPKLFQKLTSQ
;
A
#
# COMPACT_ATOMS: atom_id res chain seq x y z
N MET A 1 54.78 -14.70 -2.99
CA MET A 1 53.77 -13.63 -2.89
C MET A 1 52.61 -13.89 -3.85
N LYS A 2 51.61 -14.73 -3.52
CA LYS A 2 50.44 -15.01 -4.41
C LYS A 2 49.15 -15.45 -3.67
N LYS A 3 48.91 -15.08 -2.41
CA LYS A 3 47.78 -15.65 -1.63
C LYS A 3 46.80 -14.65 -1.00
N ILE A 4 46.89 -13.35 -1.29
CA ILE A 4 46.04 -12.33 -0.62
C ILE A 4 44.84 -11.88 -1.49
N VAL A 5 44.78 -12.28 -2.76
CA VAL A 5 43.75 -11.77 -3.70
C VAL A 5 42.36 -12.39 -3.45
N SER A 6 42.26 -13.53 -2.75
CA SER A 6 40.97 -14.23 -2.55
C SER A 6 40.06 -13.63 -1.48
N ILE A 7 40.56 -12.76 -0.61
CA ILE A 7 39.77 -12.20 0.53
C ILE A 7 38.85 -11.06 0.07
N PHE A 8 39.20 -10.34 -1.00
CA PHE A 8 38.40 -9.22 -1.50
C PHE A 8 37.12 -9.64 -2.24
N LEU A 9 37.01 -10.89 -2.70
CA LEU A 9 35.81 -11.39 -3.38
C LEU A 9 34.65 -11.74 -2.42
N PHE A 10 34.90 -12.01 -1.14
CA PHE A 10 33.85 -12.36 -0.17
C PHE A 10 33.11 -11.15 0.42
N LEU A 11 33.68 -9.94 0.34
CA LEU A 11 33.06 -8.72 0.87
C LEU A 11 31.98 -8.14 -0.03
N LEU A 12 31.91 -8.55 -1.31
CA LEU A 12 30.91 -8.05 -2.27
C LEU A 12 29.53 -8.73 -2.13
N ALA A 13 29.43 -9.87 -1.43
CA ALA A 13 28.16 -10.59 -1.27
C ALA A 13 27.27 -10.03 -0.14
N PHE A 14 27.82 -9.21 0.76
CA PHE A 14 27.06 -8.65 1.89
C PHE A 14 26.34 -7.33 1.57
N THR A 15 26.75 -6.60 0.53
CA THR A 15 26.13 -5.30 0.19
C THR A 15 24.76 -5.44 -0.47
N PHE A 16 24.53 -6.52 -1.25
CA PHE A 16 23.24 -6.75 -1.92
C PHE A 16 22.11 -7.20 -0.96
N ASN A 17 22.44 -7.81 0.18
CA ASN A 17 21.43 -8.31 1.13
C ASN A 17 20.73 -7.20 1.92
N ALA A 18 21.38 -6.05 2.14
CA ALA A 18 20.80 -4.95 2.92
C ALA A 18 19.62 -4.27 2.22
N GLN A 19 19.66 -4.15 0.89
CA GLN A 19 18.60 -3.53 0.11
C GLN A 19 17.36 -4.43 0.01
N ALA A 20 17.53 -5.72 -0.29
CA ALA A 20 16.42 -6.68 -0.33
C ALA A 20 15.72 -6.85 1.03
N GLN A 21 16.47 -6.78 2.14
CA GLN A 21 15.89 -6.82 3.48
C GLN A 21 15.06 -5.56 3.80
N THR A 22 15.42 -4.42 3.22
CA THR A 22 14.70 -3.15 3.42
C THR A 22 13.39 -3.14 2.63
N GLU A 23 13.43 -3.60 1.38
CA GLU A 23 12.24 -3.73 0.51
C GLU A 23 11.24 -4.75 1.07
N ALA A 24 11.70 -5.92 1.52
CA ALA A 24 10.83 -6.93 2.15
C ALA A 24 10.13 -6.41 3.42
N LYS A 25 10.82 -5.58 4.23
CA LYS A 25 10.21 -4.95 5.41
C LYS A 25 9.15 -3.91 5.03
N ALA A 26 9.44 -3.10 4.01
CA ALA A 26 8.52 -2.09 3.49
C ALA A 26 7.22 -2.74 2.97
N GLU A 27 7.36 -3.80 2.17
CA GLU A 27 6.23 -4.57 1.65
C GLU A 27 5.35 -5.13 2.78
N VAL A 28 5.94 -5.71 3.83
CA VAL A 28 5.18 -6.20 5.01
C VAL A 28 4.38 -5.07 5.67
N ILE A 29 4.95 -3.87 5.79
CA ILE A 29 4.27 -2.70 6.37
C ILE A 29 3.09 -2.26 5.50
N TYR A 30 3.28 -2.15 4.18
CA TYR A 30 2.21 -1.71 3.27
C TYR A 30 1.04 -2.70 3.26
N ASN A 31 1.34 -4.00 3.20
CA ASN A 31 0.33 -5.05 3.28
C ASN A 31 -0.42 -5.00 4.62
N ALA A 32 0.26 -4.76 5.75
CA ALA A 32 -0.40 -4.65 7.05
C ALA A 32 -1.35 -3.45 7.13
N LYS A 33 -0.93 -2.28 6.63
CA LYS A 33 -1.79 -1.08 6.58
C LYS A 33 -2.97 -1.29 5.63
N ALA A 34 -2.75 -1.87 4.46
CA ALA A 34 -3.81 -2.19 3.50
C ALA A 34 -4.86 -3.16 4.09
N LYS A 35 -4.42 -4.17 4.85
CA LYS A 35 -5.34 -5.07 5.59
C LYS A 35 -6.15 -4.31 6.63
N SER A 36 -5.55 -3.34 7.33
CA SER A 36 -6.29 -2.51 8.29
C SER A 36 -7.35 -1.67 7.60
N ASP A 37 -7.02 -1.04 6.48
CA ASP A 37 -7.97 -0.22 5.71
C ASP A 37 -9.12 -1.07 5.16
N LEU A 38 -8.80 -2.26 4.64
CA LEU A 38 -9.79 -3.21 4.15
C LEU A 38 -10.73 -3.69 5.25
N LYS A 39 -10.18 -3.97 6.45
CA LYS A 39 -10.98 -4.35 7.61
C LYS A 39 -11.96 -3.24 8.01
N ASP A 40 -11.48 -1.99 8.04
CA ASP A 40 -12.32 -0.86 8.40
C ASP A 40 -13.41 -0.60 7.36
N LEU A 41 -13.10 -0.75 6.07
CA LEU A 41 -14.08 -0.72 4.99
C LEU A 41 -15.17 -1.80 5.17
N VAL A 42 -14.75 -3.06 5.31
CA VAL A 42 -15.67 -4.21 5.46
C VAL A 42 -16.56 -4.07 6.70
N SER A 43 -16.09 -3.37 7.74
CA SER A 43 -16.89 -3.14 8.95
C SER A 43 -18.13 -2.26 8.74
N VAL A 44 -18.17 -1.47 7.66
CA VAL A 44 -19.29 -0.57 7.32
C VAL A 44 -19.95 -0.90 5.98
N ALA A 45 -19.21 -1.50 5.05
CA ALA A 45 -19.67 -1.87 3.73
C ALA A 45 -19.17 -3.27 3.40
N ASP A 46 -20.02 -4.28 3.58
CA ASP A 46 -19.61 -5.65 3.30
C ASP A 46 -19.36 -5.84 1.80
N ILE A 47 -18.12 -6.17 1.47
CA ILE A 47 -17.62 -6.50 0.13
C ILE A 47 -17.04 -7.92 0.10
N SER A 48 -17.14 -8.67 1.20
CA SER A 48 -16.42 -9.94 1.41
C SER A 48 -16.95 -11.08 0.52
N ALA A 49 -18.22 -10.99 0.12
CA ALA A 49 -18.84 -11.96 -0.77
C ALA A 49 -18.30 -11.88 -2.21
N ASP A 50 -17.82 -10.71 -2.64
CA ASP A 50 -17.21 -10.52 -3.96
C ASP A 50 -15.69 -10.58 -3.84
N SER A 51 -15.13 -11.76 -4.13
CA SER A 51 -13.69 -11.99 -4.06
C SER A 51 -12.89 -11.13 -5.06
N SER A 52 -13.49 -10.74 -6.19
CA SER A 52 -12.81 -9.90 -7.19
C SER A 52 -12.70 -8.47 -6.66
N LEU A 53 -13.81 -7.92 -6.17
CA LEU A 53 -13.87 -6.60 -5.55
C LEU A 53 -12.97 -6.53 -4.32
N PHE A 54 -13.06 -7.51 -3.41
CA PHE A 54 -12.25 -7.57 -2.20
C PHE A 54 -10.75 -7.54 -2.50
N ASN A 55 -10.29 -8.38 -3.44
CA ASN A 55 -8.88 -8.42 -3.84
C ASN A 55 -8.46 -7.16 -4.62
N GLY A 56 -9.37 -6.59 -5.42
CA GLY A 56 -9.12 -5.34 -6.15
C GLY A 56 -8.90 -4.17 -5.20
N ILE A 57 -9.77 -4.02 -4.19
CA ILE A 57 -9.64 -2.96 -3.18
C ILE A 57 -8.43 -3.21 -2.28
N TYR A 58 -8.13 -4.46 -1.92
CA TYR A 58 -6.90 -4.77 -1.18
C TYR A 58 -5.65 -4.27 -1.93
N LYS A 59 -5.54 -4.61 -3.22
CA LYS A 59 -4.42 -4.16 -4.07
C LYS A 59 -4.37 -2.64 -4.20
N LEU A 60 -5.53 -1.99 -4.35
CA LEU A 60 -5.62 -0.53 -4.36
C LEU A 60 -5.01 0.09 -3.10
N PHE A 61 -5.33 -0.45 -1.91
CA PHE A 61 -4.76 0.03 -0.66
C PHE A 61 -3.27 -0.28 -0.51
N VAL A 62 -2.79 -1.43 -0.99
CA VAL A 62 -1.34 -1.71 -1.02
C VAL A 62 -0.62 -0.67 -1.86
N THR A 63 -1.08 -0.43 -3.09
CA THR A 63 -0.49 0.57 -3.99
C THR A 63 -0.55 1.98 -3.39
N LYS A 64 -1.65 2.35 -2.71
CA LYS A 64 -1.74 3.63 -1.98
C LYS A 64 -0.60 3.75 -0.95
N HIS A 65 -0.45 2.77 -0.06
CA HIS A 65 0.54 2.82 1.02
C HIS A 65 1.98 2.78 0.49
N GLU A 66 2.22 2.04 -0.57
CA GLU A 66 3.50 2.01 -1.27
C GLU A 66 3.84 3.38 -1.87
N GLN A 67 2.92 3.99 -2.63
CA GLN A 67 3.16 5.27 -3.28
C GLN A 67 3.30 6.43 -2.28
N LEU A 68 2.47 6.45 -1.22
CA LEU A 68 2.54 7.47 -0.18
C LEU A 68 3.78 7.34 0.72
N ALA A 69 4.46 6.19 0.70
CA ALA A 69 5.70 5.99 1.43
C ALA A 69 6.94 6.52 0.71
N ASN A 70 6.81 7.02 -0.53
CA ASN A 70 7.91 7.65 -1.24
C ASN A 70 8.40 8.89 -0.46
N PRO A 71 9.66 8.92 0.03
CA PRO A 71 10.18 10.04 0.82
C PRO A 71 10.35 11.33 -0.01
N ALA A 72 10.36 11.22 -1.34
CA ALA A 72 10.47 12.35 -2.26
C ALA A 72 9.13 12.80 -2.84
N ILE A 73 7.99 12.31 -2.30
CA ILE A 73 6.65 12.63 -2.80
C ILE A 73 6.35 14.13 -2.68
N THR A 74 5.87 14.72 -3.77
CA THR A 74 5.39 16.11 -3.82
C THR A 74 3.94 16.23 -3.36
N ALA A 75 3.51 17.46 -3.08
CA ALA A 75 2.11 17.72 -2.73
C ALA A 75 1.17 17.37 -3.89
N GLU A 76 1.58 17.68 -5.12
CA GLU A 76 0.83 17.41 -6.35
C GLU A 76 0.69 15.91 -6.60
N GLU A 77 1.76 15.13 -6.43
CA GLU A 77 1.71 13.67 -6.54
C GLU A 77 0.81 13.07 -5.47
N LYS A 78 0.91 13.55 -4.22
CA LYS A 78 0.02 13.11 -3.14
C LYS A 78 -1.44 13.39 -3.48
N THR A 79 -1.76 14.58 -3.99
CA THR A 79 -3.11 14.92 -4.44
C THR A 79 -3.57 14.02 -5.60
N ALA A 80 -2.70 13.71 -6.55
CA ALA A 80 -3.00 12.81 -7.65
C ALA A 80 -3.28 11.38 -7.18
N ILE A 81 -2.48 10.86 -6.24
CA ILE A 81 -2.70 9.54 -5.63
C ILE A 81 -4.03 9.51 -4.88
N THR A 82 -4.29 10.53 -4.04
CA THR A 82 -5.56 10.63 -3.32
C THR A 82 -6.74 10.63 -4.28
N LYS A 83 -6.69 11.46 -5.34
CA LYS A 83 -7.75 11.49 -6.36
C LYS A 83 -7.96 10.13 -7.02
N MET A 84 -6.88 9.47 -7.44
CA MET A 84 -6.92 8.15 -8.08
C MET A 84 -7.54 7.09 -7.17
N VAL A 85 -7.14 7.06 -5.89
CA VAL A 85 -7.69 6.13 -4.90
C VAL A 85 -9.17 6.41 -4.66
N THR A 86 -9.54 7.68 -4.50
CA THR A 86 -10.94 8.08 -4.34
C THR A 86 -11.80 7.63 -5.52
N GLU A 87 -11.38 7.94 -6.74
CA GLU A 87 -12.13 7.59 -7.95
C GLU A 87 -12.28 6.09 -8.12
N LYS A 88 -11.21 5.31 -7.92
CA LYS A 88 -11.28 3.85 -8.01
C LYS A 88 -12.13 3.24 -6.90
N LEU A 89 -12.01 3.73 -5.67
CA LEU A 89 -12.80 3.23 -4.55
C LEU A 89 -14.29 3.48 -4.80
N ILE A 90 -14.68 4.72 -5.10
CA ILE A 90 -16.09 5.07 -5.35
C ILE A 90 -16.62 4.34 -6.58
N GLY A 91 -15.83 4.25 -7.66
CA GLY A 91 -16.25 3.57 -8.88
C GLY A 91 -16.37 2.04 -8.76
N SER A 92 -15.83 1.44 -7.70
CA SER A 92 -15.91 -0.01 -7.47
C SER A 92 -17.04 -0.41 -6.52
N LEU A 93 -17.61 0.54 -5.77
CA LEU A 93 -18.62 0.28 -4.75
C LEU A 93 -20.03 0.55 -5.27
N SER A 94 -21.02 -0.17 -4.72
CA SER A 94 -22.42 0.21 -4.92
C SER A 94 -22.73 1.55 -4.26
N ALA A 95 -23.86 2.16 -4.63
CA ALA A 95 -24.29 3.42 -4.02
C ALA A 95 -24.48 3.29 -2.50
N GLU A 96 -25.00 2.16 -2.03
CA GLU A 96 -25.21 1.86 -0.61
C GLU A 96 -23.89 1.68 0.13
N GLN A 97 -22.95 0.92 -0.46
CA GLN A 97 -21.62 0.71 0.10
C GLN A 97 -20.83 2.02 0.19
N TYR A 98 -20.87 2.84 -0.87
CA TYR A 98 -20.27 4.17 -0.86
C TYR A 98 -20.88 5.04 0.23
N LYS A 99 -22.22 5.07 0.32
CA LYS A 99 -22.93 5.86 1.33
C LYS A 99 -22.51 5.49 2.75
N ALA A 100 -22.39 4.20 3.05
CA ALA A 100 -21.97 3.72 4.37
C ALA A 100 -20.59 4.26 4.81
N ILE A 101 -19.70 4.51 3.84
CA ILE A 101 -18.37 5.07 4.11
C ILE A 101 -18.42 6.60 4.11
N ALA A 102 -19.18 7.21 3.20
CA ALA A 102 -19.31 8.67 3.09
C ALA A 102 -19.95 9.31 4.33
N ASP A 103 -20.86 8.57 4.99
CA ASP A 103 -21.46 8.97 6.28
C ASP A 103 -20.43 8.95 7.44
N ASN A 104 -19.22 8.43 7.21
CA ASN A 104 -18.08 8.48 8.13
C ASN A 104 -16.89 9.23 7.50
N PRO A 105 -16.84 10.57 7.56
CA PRO A 105 -15.80 11.38 6.91
C PRO A 105 -14.38 11.02 7.34
N LYS A 106 -14.18 10.60 8.59
CA LYS A 106 -12.87 10.18 9.09
C LYS A 106 -12.42 8.88 8.43
N LEU A 107 -13.31 7.90 8.32
CA LEU A 107 -13.03 6.66 7.60
C LEU A 107 -12.78 6.96 6.12
N PHE A 108 -13.64 7.74 5.48
CA PHE A 108 -13.48 8.10 4.08
C PHE A 108 -12.13 8.78 3.80
N GLN A 109 -11.73 9.72 4.65
CA GLN A 109 -10.41 10.35 4.57
C GLN A 109 -9.27 9.34 4.75
N LYS A 110 -9.39 8.43 5.72
CA LYS A 110 -8.39 7.37 5.95
C LYS A 110 -8.23 6.48 4.72
N LEU A 111 -9.32 5.99 4.15
CA LEU A 111 -9.27 5.06 3.01
C LEU A 111 -8.68 5.70 1.76
N THR A 112 -8.87 7.01 1.57
CA THR A 112 -8.49 7.73 0.33
C THR A 112 -7.18 8.49 0.41
N SER A 113 -6.82 9.02 1.59
CA SER A 113 -5.82 10.09 1.70
C SER A 113 -4.72 9.84 2.74
N GLN A 114 -4.89 8.84 3.62
CA GLN A 114 -3.95 8.51 4.70
C GLN A 114 -3.38 7.09 4.58
#